data_AF-A0A7Y4RBD9-F1
#
_entry.id   AF-A0A7Y4RBD9-F1
#
_cell.length_a   1.000
_cell.length_b   1.000
_cell.length_c   1.000
_cell.angle_alpha   90.00
_cell.angle_beta   90.00
_cell.angle_gamma   90.00
#
_symmetry.space_group_name_H-M   'P 1'
#
loop_
_entity.id
_entity.type
_entity.pdbx_description
1 polymer ?
#
loop_
_entity_poly.entity_id
_entity_poly.type
_entity_poly.pdbx_seq_one_letter_code
_entity_poly.pdbx_strand_id
1 'polypeptide(L)'
;MARTSTSSSRANGRSRPEQRVYRHCPLCGRDRIKLVNERLTVRDGTGRDVEVRVRCWTCPDCGERFLTPESRQKLDAAVNA
;
A
#
# COMPACT_ATOMS: atom_id res chain seq x y z
N MET A 1 -6.58 51.89 3.54
CA MET A 1 -5.20 51.56 3.98
C MET A 1 -5.30 50.47 5.06
N ALA A 2 -4.41 49.45 4.99
CA ALA A 2 -4.10 48.40 5.99
C ALA A 2 -5.22 47.38 6.34
N ARG A 3 -5.14 46.12 5.86
CA ARG A 3 -4.47 44.93 6.45
C ARG A 3 -5.18 44.48 7.73
N THR A 4 -5.73 43.26 7.83
CA THR A 4 -4.95 42.03 7.91
C THR A 4 -5.78 40.78 7.56
N SER A 5 -5.39 40.09 6.50
CA SER A 5 -5.76 38.70 6.24
C SER A 5 -5.03 37.80 7.25
N THR A 6 -5.73 37.27 8.24
CA THR A 6 -5.19 36.20 9.09
C THR A 6 -5.28 34.88 8.36
N SER A 7 -4.26 34.63 7.55
CA SER A 7 -3.90 33.33 6.98
C SER A 7 -3.49 32.38 8.09
N SER A 8 -4.44 31.69 8.71
CA SER A 8 -4.15 30.59 9.64
C SER A 8 -4.28 29.24 8.92
N SER A 9 -3.55 29.10 7.81
CA SER A 9 -3.27 27.79 7.23
C SER A 9 -2.34 27.07 8.20
N ARG A 10 -2.91 26.27 9.11
CA ARG A 10 -2.15 25.25 9.85
C ARG A 10 -1.64 24.26 8.81
N ALA A 11 -0.49 24.58 8.23
CA ALA A 11 0.37 23.66 7.52
C ALA A 11 0.86 22.63 8.54
N ASN A 12 0.02 21.62 8.80
CA ASN A 12 0.47 20.42 9.47
C ASN A 12 1.29 19.67 8.42
N GLY A 13 2.56 20.08 8.28
CA GLY A 13 3.60 19.49 7.45
C GLY A 13 4.02 18.11 7.93
N ARG A 14 3.04 17.24 8.21
CA ARG A 14 3.26 15.82 8.02
C ARG A 14 2.96 15.59 6.56
N SER A 15 3.99 15.73 5.73
CA SER A 15 4.06 15.00 4.47
C SER A 15 3.80 13.56 4.85
N ARG A 16 2.52 13.16 4.83
CA ARG A 16 2.10 11.80 5.07
C ARG A 16 2.93 11.06 4.06
N PRO A 17 3.90 10.22 4.48
CA PRO A 17 4.84 9.60 3.56
C PRO A 17 3.97 9.08 2.46
N GLU A 18 4.26 9.50 1.23
CA GLU A 18 3.48 9.19 0.05
C GLU A 18 3.43 7.67 0.00
N GLN A 19 2.45 7.08 0.70
CA GLN A 19 2.08 5.70 0.54
C GLN A 19 1.81 5.70 -0.94
N ARG A 20 2.66 5.01 -1.70
CA ARG A 20 2.42 4.74 -3.12
C ARG A 20 1.17 3.88 -3.16
N VAL A 21 0.04 4.52 -2.88
CA VAL A 21 -1.28 4.00 -3.09
C VAL A 21 -1.35 3.98 -4.59
N TYR A 22 -1.34 2.79 -5.17
CA TYR A 22 -1.67 2.67 -6.57
C TYR A 22 -3.05 3.32 -6.72
N ARG A 23 -3.12 4.42 -7.47
CA ARG A 23 -4.40 5.06 -7.80
C ARG A 23 -5.05 4.43 -9.02
N HIS A 24 -4.26 3.73 -9.81
CA HIS A 24 -4.65 3.03 -11.01
C HIS A 24 -3.87 1.72 -11.12
N CYS A 25 -4.46 0.74 -11.81
CA CYS A 25 -3.80 -0.50 -12.16
C CYS A 25 -2.62 -0.18 -13.10
N PRO A 26 -1.38 -0.59 -12.78
CA PRO A 26 -0.23 -0.35 -13.63
C PRO A 26 -0.28 -1.11 -14.97
N LEU A 27 -1.11 -2.15 -15.08
CA LEU A 27 -1.22 -2.99 -16.26
C LEU A 27 -2.26 -2.49 -17.26
N CYS A 28 -3.37 -1.94 -16.77
CA CYS A 28 -4.50 -1.54 -17.61
C CYS A 28 -4.93 -0.08 -17.44
N GLY A 29 -4.24 0.69 -16.60
CA GLY A 29 -4.46 2.13 -16.40
C GLY A 29 -5.77 2.51 -15.70
N ARG A 30 -6.63 1.54 -15.36
CA ARG A 30 -7.92 1.80 -14.71
C ARG A 30 -7.76 2.12 -13.22
N ASP A 31 -8.50 3.13 -12.77
CA ASP A 31 -8.56 3.63 -11.39
C ASP A 31 -9.41 2.77 -10.43
N ARG A 32 -10.15 1.79 -10.94
CA ARG A 32 -11.05 0.92 -10.13
C ARG A 32 -10.34 -0.24 -9.44
N ILE A 33 -9.17 -0.01 -8.84
CA ILE A 33 -8.47 -1.04 -8.06
C ILE A 33 -8.99 -1.08 -6.62
N LYS A 34 -9.16 -2.30 -6.10
CA LYS A 34 -9.66 -2.54 -4.74
C LYS A 34 -8.55 -3.05 -3.86
N LEU A 35 -8.40 -2.47 -2.67
CA LEU A 35 -7.51 -3.02 -1.66
C LEU A 35 -8.22 -4.15 -0.91
N VAL A 36 -7.61 -5.32 -0.91
CA VAL A 36 -8.09 -6.49 -0.18
C VAL A 36 -7.02 -6.98 0.78
N ASN A 37 -7.45 -7.52 1.92
CA ASN A 37 -6.55 -8.22 2.84
C ASN A 37 -6.59 -9.70 2.46
N GLU A 38 -5.43 -10.29 2.24
CA GLU A 38 -5.26 -11.68 1.88
C GLU A 38 -4.28 -12.33 2.86
N ARG A 39 -4.42 -13.64 3.06
CA ARG A 39 -3.52 -14.44 3.89
C ARG A 39 -2.67 -15.26 2.94
N LEU A 40 -1.37 -15.01 2.95
CA LEU A 40 -0.44 -15.79 2.16
C LEU A 40 0.37 -16.65 3.10
N THR A 41 0.39 -17.95 2.82
CA THR A 41 1.32 -18.87 3.45
C THR A 41 2.64 -18.79 2.69
N VAL A 42 3.69 -18.38 3.38
CA VAL A 42 5.04 -18.38 2.82
C VAL A 42 5.97 -19.19 3.70
N ARG A 43 7.01 -19.73 3.08
CA ARG A 43 8.02 -20.51 3.76
C ARG A 43 9.09 -19.57 4.29
N ASP A 44 9.35 -19.60 5.59
CA ASP A 44 10.41 -18.81 6.22
C ASP A 44 11.81 -19.41 5.94
N GLY A 45 12.87 -18.71 6.37
CA GLY A 45 14.25 -19.15 6.20
C GLY A 45 14.56 -20.49 6.89
N THR A 46 13.82 -20.83 7.95
CA THR A 46 13.91 -22.15 8.61
C THR A 46 13.05 -23.24 7.97
N GLY A 47 12.37 -22.95 6.85
CA GLY A 47 11.60 -23.92 6.09
C GLY A 47 10.19 -24.18 6.63
N ARG A 48 9.71 -23.36 7.59
CA ARG A 48 8.36 -23.47 8.17
C ARG A 48 7.37 -22.62 7.40
N ASP A 49 6.13 -23.10 7.33
CA ASP A 49 5.03 -22.34 6.74
C ASP A 49 4.51 -21.30 7.73
N VAL A 50 4.56 -20.03 7.34
CA VAL A 50 4.12 -18.89 8.13
C VAL A 50 2.96 -18.21 7.40
N GLU A 51 1.83 -18.05 8.09
CA GLU A 51 0.70 -17.28 7.59
C GLU A 51 0.97 -15.78 7.77
N VAL A 52 1.15 -15.07 6.66
CA VAL A 52 1.37 -13.62 6.64
C VAL A 52 0.12 -12.93 6.12
N ARG A 53 -0.44 -12.03 6.93
CA ARG A 53 -1.54 -11.15 6.49
C ARG A 53 -0.99 -10.00 5.66
N VAL A 54 -1.33 -10.01 4.39
CA VAL A 54 -0.91 -9.04 3.39
C VAL A 54 -2.09 -8.25 2.85
N ARG A 55 -1.78 -7.07 2.32
CA ARG A 55 -2.68 -6.20 1.57
C ARG A 55 -2.25 -6.19 0.13
N CYS A 56 -3.14 -6.61 -0.75
CA CYS A 56 -2.96 -6.55 -2.20
C CYS A 56 -4.03 -5.67 -2.83
N TRP A 57 -3.65 -5.00 -3.92
CA TRP A 57 -4.57 -4.33 -4.81
C TRP A 57 -5.03 -5.35 -5.85
N THR A 58 -6.33 -5.46 -6.04
CA THR A 58 -6.97 -6.29 -7.05
C THR A 58 -7.64 -5.41 -8.07
N CYS A 59 -7.32 -5.62 -9.35
CA CYS A 59 -8.04 -5.00 -10.44
C CYS A 59 -9.21 -5.91 -10.88
N PRO A 60 -10.48 -5.50 -10.71
CA PRO A 60 -11.62 -6.31 -11.12
C PRO A 60 -11.74 -6.46 -12.64
N ASP A 61 -11.21 -5.48 -13.38
CA ASP A 61 -11.26 -5.44 -14.84
C ASP A 61 -10.22 -6.36 -15.49
N CYS A 62 -9.04 -6.47 -14.86
CA CYS A 62 -7.87 -7.10 -15.44
C CYS A 62 -7.55 -8.42 -14.72
N GLY A 63 -8.23 -8.72 -13.60
CA GLY A 63 -8.02 -9.91 -12.77
C GLY A 63 -6.75 -9.87 -11.92
N GLU A 64 -5.81 -9.00 -12.28
CA GLU A 64 -4.48 -8.93 -11.70
C GLU A 64 -4.47 -8.43 -10.26
N ARG A 65 -3.58 -9.04 -9.48
CA ARG A 65 -3.37 -8.75 -8.06
C ARG A 65 -1.91 -8.38 -7.83
N PHE A 66 -1.68 -7.29 -7.12
CA PHE A 66 -0.32 -6.86 -6.79
C PHE A 66 -0.22 -6.43 -5.33
N LEU A 67 0.86 -6.85 -4.68
CA LEU A 67 1.10 -6.57 -3.27
C LEU A 67 1.41 -5.10 -3.04
N THR A 68 0.90 -4.56 -1.95
CA THR A 68 1.34 -3.26 -1.45
C THR A 68 2.83 -3.32 -1.04
N PRO A 69 3.57 -2.20 -1.14
CA PRO A 69 4.96 -2.16 -0.70
C PRO A 69 5.13 -2.57 0.77
N GLU A 70 4.21 -2.16 1.64
CA GLU A 70 4.18 -2.56 3.06
C GLU A 70 4.04 -4.08 3.22
N SER A 71 3.22 -4.71 2.38
CA SER A 71 3.01 -6.15 2.45
C SER A 71 4.14 -6.94 1.82
N ARG A 72 4.75 -6.42 0.77
CA ARG A 72 5.97 -6.98 0.19
C ARG A 72 7.10 -6.96 1.20
N GLN A 73 7.26 -5.87 1.95
CA GLN A 73 8.22 -5.80 3.05
C GLN A 73 7.92 -6.82 4.17
N LYS A 74 6.64 -7.01 4.53
CA LYS A 74 6.25 -8.04 5.52
C LYS A 74 6.55 -9.46 5.06
N LEU A 75 6.26 -9.75 3.79
CA LEU A 75 6.60 -11.04 3.17
C LEU A 75 8.11 -11.26 3.17
N ASP A 76 8.87 -10.26 2.73
CA ASP A 76 10.33 -10.34 2.69
C ASP A 76 10.93 -10.54 4.09
N ALA A 77 10.41 -9.82 5.09
CA ALA A 77 10.80 -10.01 6.49
C ALA A 77 10.39 -11.37 7.05
N ALA A 78 9.26 -11.94 6.62
CA ALA A 78 8.83 -13.28 7.05
C ALA A 78 9.61 -14.40 6.36
N VAL A 79 10.07 -14.20 5.12
CA VAL A 79 10.86 -15.18 4.37
C VAL A 79 12.34 -15.16 4.79
N ASN A 80 12.87 -13.99 5.17
CA ASN A 80 14.26 -13.84 5.62
C ASN A 80 14.43 -13.85 7.16
N ALA A 81 13.37 -14.13 7.92
CA ALA A 81 13.46 -14.39 9.36
C ALA A 81 14.05 -15.79 9.62
#